data_AF-A0A321M0L3-F1
#
_entry.id   AF-A0A321M0L3-F1
#
_cell.length_a   1.000
_cell.length_b   1.000
_cell.length_c   1.000
_cell.angle_alpha   90.00
_cell.angle_beta   90.00
_cell.angle_gamma   90.00
#
_symmetry.space_group_name_H-M   'P 1'
#
loop_
_entity.id
_entity.type
_entity.pdbx_description
1 polymer ?
#
loop_
_entity_poly.entity_id
_entity_poly.type
_entity_poly.pdbx_seq_one_letter_code
_entity_poly.pdbx_strand_id
1 'polypeptide(L)'
;MEHSAEQYTLRGLGRSSNAEDLGRIVVASNQGTPVFLGDIAEVRIGAAPKNGAVLRQGETLSGMVIMLKGENGKRVIDAVKQKIASLHLPEGVKLQPLYDQSDVIDGTLSTVIRNLLEGFVLVTAILLLFLGNVRAALLTASIIPFSMLASFIGMRYFGISANLMNLGAIDFGMIVDGAVVMMENSVHRLEDEHGRESSRDSVHKLLWR
;
A
#
# COMPACT_ATOMS: atom_id res chain seq x y z
N MET A 1 3.96 -48.85 -27.36
CA MET A 1 4.49 -50.12 -27.90
C MET A 1 5.95 -50.16 -27.52
N GLU A 2 6.36 -51.12 -26.69
CA GLU A 2 7.69 -51.16 -26.08
C GLU A 2 8.53 -52.21 -26.81
N HIS A 3 9.57 -51.76 -27.50
CA HIS A 3 10.55 -52.60 -28.16
C HIS A 3 11.91 -52.21 -27.61
N SER A 4 12.50 -53.06 -26.77
CA SER A 4 13.87 -52.99 -26.27
C SER A 4 14.33 -51.63 -25.72
N ALA A 5 14.15 -51.39 -24.41
CA ALA A 5 14.74 -50.30 -23.63
C ALA A 5 14.50 -48.84 -24.08
N GLU A 6 13.65 -48.58 -25.09
CA GLU A 6 13.28 -47.23 -25.52
C GLU A 6 11.76 -46.98 -25.47
N GLN A 7 11.37 -45.87 -24.84
CA GLN A 7 9.98 -45.45 -24.71
C GLN A 7 9.61 -44.44 -25.81
N TYR A 8 8.80 -44.88 -26.76
CA TYR A 8 8.26 -44.01 -27.81
C TYR A 8 6.90 -43.44 -27.39
N THR A 9 6.81 -42.11 -27.33
CA THR A 9 5.54 -41.40 -27.07
C THR A 9 4.83 -41.09 -28.38
N LEU A 10 3.66 -41.69 -28.58
CA LEU A 10 2.77 -41.39 -29.71
C LEU A 10 1.83 -40.26 -29.32
N ARG A 11 1.84 -39.16 -30.07
CA ARG A 11 0.96 -38.00 -29.86
C ARG A 11 0.17 -37.70 -31.12
N GLY A 12 -1.16 -37.76 -31.02
CA GLY A 12 -2.06 -37.28 -32.07
C GLY A 12 -2.13 -35.75 -32.07
N LEU A 13 -1.88 -35.14 -33.23
CA LEU A 13 -2.07 -33.71 -33.45
C LEU A 13 -3.44 -33.51 -34.10
N GLY A 14 -4.43 -33.05 -33.32
CA GLY A 14 -5.81 -32.80 -33.79
C GLY A 14 -6.27 -31.35 -33.62
N ARG A 15 -5.39 -30.44 -33.19
CA ARG A 15 -5.72 -29.02 -32.98
C ARG A 15 -5.43 -28.25 -34.26
N SER A 16 -6.48 -27.67 -34.86
CA SER A 16 -6.32 -26.73 -35.97
C SER A 16 -5.56 -25.48 -35.50
N SER A 17 -4.58 -25.03 -36.28
CA SER A 17 -3.69 -23.93 -35.90
C SER A 17 -3.82 -22.70 -36.79
N ASN A 18 -4.40 -22.84 -37.99
CA ASN A 18 -4.55 -21.77 -38.96
C ASN A 18 -5.88 -21.90 -39.74
N ALA A 19 -6.17 -20.91 -40.58
CA ALA A 19 -7.39 -20.90 -41.38
C ALA A 19 -7.41 -22.02 -42.43
N GLU A 20 -6.26 -22.42 -42.99
CA GLU A 20 -6.18 -23.50 -43.96
C GLU A 20 -6.57 -24.86 -43.36
N ASP A 21 -6.14 -25.15 -42.13
CA ASP A 21 -6.48 -26.36 -41.39
C ASP A 21 -7.99 -26.46 -41.17
N LEU A 22 -8.64 -25.35 -40.81
CA LEU A 22 -10.10 -25.26 -40.69
C LEU A 22 -10.78 -25.52 -42.04
N GLY A 23 -10.25 -24.94 -43.12
CA GLY A 23 -10.78 -25.14 -44.47
C GLY A 23 -10.76 -26.60 -44.93
N ARG A 24 -9.79 -27.40 -44.47
CA ARG A 24 -9.64 -28.84 -44.78
C ARG A 24 -10.47 -29.76 -43.88
N ILE A 25 -11.32 -29.22 -43.01
CA ILE A 25 -12.23 -30.04 -42.19
C ILE A 25 -13.28 -30.66 -43.10
N VAL A 26 -13.43 -31.98 -43.04
CA VAL A 26 -14.47 -32.71 -43.77
C VAL A 26 -15.81 -32.48 -43.06
N VAL A 27 -16.78 -31.90 -43.78
CA VAL A 27 -18.13 -31.61 -43.28
C VAL A 27 -19.17 -32.62 -43.76
N ALA A 28 -18.93 -33.25 -44.91
CA ALA A 28 -19.75 -34.31 -45.46
C ALA A 28 -18.92 -35.24 -46.36
N SER A 29 -19.49 -36.38 -46.73
CA SER A 29 -18.92 -37.26 -47.76
C SER A 29 -20.02 -37.69 -48.72
N ASN A 30 -19.76 -37.60 -50.03
CA ASN A 30 -20.66 -38.11 -51.05
C ASN A 30 -19.95 -39.21 -51.85
N GLN A 31 -20.44 -40.45 -51.74
CA GLN A 31 -19.89 -41.61 -52.45
C GLN A 31 -18.36 -41.78 -52.28
N GLY A 32 -17.81 -41.42 -51.11
CA GLY A 32 -16.37 -41.52 -50.82
C GLY A 32 -15.56 -40.27 -51.17
N THR A 33 -16.14 -39.29 -51.87
CA THR A 33 -15.52 -37.98 -52.08
C THR A 33 -15.81 -37.09 -50.86
N PRO A 34 -14.80 -36.64 -50.11
CA PRO A 34 -15.00 -35.71 -48.99
C PRO A 34 -15.40 -34.32 -49.52
N VAL A 35 -16.30 -33.66 -48.79
CA VAL A 35 -16.62 -32.25 -48.95
C VAL A 35 -15.98 -31.50 -47.80
N PHE A 36 -15.14 -30.52 -48.12
CA PHE A 36 -14.40 -29.73 -47.16
C PHE A 36 -15.16 -28.46 -46.76
N LEU A 37 -14.87 -27.92 -45.58
CA LEU A 37 -15.44 -26.65 -45.13
C LEU A 37 -15.14 -25.52 -46.12
N GLY A 38 -13.94 -25.52 -46.71
CA GLY A 38 -13.54 -24.56 -47.74
C GLY A 38 -14.34 -24.65 -49.05
N ASP A 39 -15.00 -25.78 -49.33
CA ASP A 39 -15.82 -25.95 -50.53
C ASP A 39 -17.17 -25.20 -50.40
N ILE A 40 -17.61 -24.92 -49.16
CA ILE A 40 -18.92 -24.33 -48.86
C ILE A 40 -18.84 -22.98 -48.15
N ALA A 41 -17.68 -22.58 -47.63
CA ALA A 41 -17.49 -21.33 -46.88
C ALA A 41 -16.09 -20.74 -47.04
N GLU A 42 -16.00 -19.41 -46.99
CA GLU A 42 -14.71 -18.70 -46.90
C GLU A 42 -14.22 -18.66 -45.45
N VAL A 43 -13.06 -19.26 -45.19
CA VAL A 43 -12.42 -19.25 -43.87
C VAL A 43 -11.37 -18.15 -43.82
N ARG A 44 -11.62 -17.12 -43.01
CA ARG A 44 -10.72 -15.98 -42.84
C ARG A 44 -10.51 -15.63 -41.36
N ILE A 45 -9.32 -15.15 -41.03
CA ILE A 45 -9.03 -14.62 -39.70
C ILE A 45 -9.67 -13.22 -39.61
N GLY A 46 -10.76 -13.13 -38.86
CA GLY A 46 -11.49 -11.90 -38.60
C GLY A 46 -11.19 -11.30 -37.22
N ALA A 47 -11.60 -10.05 -37.02
CA ALA A 47 -11.62 -9.45 -35.70
C ALA A 47 -12.77 -10.04 -34.86
N ALA A 48 -12.51 -10.28 -33.57
CA ALA A 48 -13.56 -10.61 -32.63
C ALA A 48 -14.55 -9.43 -32.49
N PRO A 49 -15.85 -9.69 -32.22
CA PRO A 49 -16.80 -8.64 -31.92
C PRO A 49 -16.32 -7.76 -30.76
N LYS A 50 -16.39 -6.44 -30.91
CA LYS A 50 -16.00 -5.51 -29.85
C LYS A 50 -17.09 -5.49 -28.78
N ASN A 51 -16.77 -5.95 -27.56
CA ASN A 51 -17.67 -5.91 -26.41
C ASN A 51 -17.56 -4.60 -25.60
N GLY A 52 -16.86 -3.60 -26.11
CA GLY A 52 -16.64 -2.30 -25.49
C GLY A 52 -15.67 -1.44 -26.30
N ALA A 53 -15.64 -0.15 -26.01
CA ALA A 53 -14.72 0.80 -26.61
C ALA A 53 -14.16 1.73 -25.53
N VAL A 54 -12.90 2.12 -25.67
CA VAL A 54 -12.27 3.14 -24.83
C VAL A 54 -11.88 4.32 -25.71
N LEU A 55 -12.33 5.52 -25.32
CA LEU A 55 -12.10 6.73 -26.07
C LEU A 55 -11.22 7.70 -25.27
N ARG A 56 -10.08 8.07 -25.82
CA ARG A 56 -9.19 9.11 -25.29
C ARG A 56 -8.46 9.76 -26.47
N GLN A 57 -8.90 10.96 -26.85
CA GLN A 57 -8.43 11.65 -28.06
C GLN A 57 -8.55 10.79 -29.34
N GLY A 58 -9.55 9.91 -29.39
CA GLY A 58 -9.71 8.88 -30.41
C GLY A 58 -9.93 7.51 -29.78
N GLU A 59 -10.24 6.51 -30.61
CA GLU A 59 -10.38 5.12 -30.14
C GLU A 59 -9.00 4.60 -29.74
N THR A 60 -8.86 4.05 -28.53
CA THR A 60 -7.58 3.59 -28.00
C THR A 60 -7.71 2.26 -27.28
N LEU A 61 -6.57 1.56 -27.13
CA LEU A 61 -6.49 0.33 -26.35
C LEU A 61 -6.27 0.67 -24.87
N SER A 62 -7.04 0.04 -23.99
CA SER A 62 -6.87 0.18 -22.54
C SER A 62 -6.56 -1.16 -21.91
N GLY A 63 -5.61 -1.14 -20.98
CA GLY A 63 -5.33 -2.24 -20.06
C GLY A 63 -5.67 -1.81 -18.64
N MET A 64 -6.15 -2.75 -17.82
CA MET A 64 -6.43 -2.52 -16.41
C MET A 64 -5.64 -3.51 -15.57
N VAL A 65 -5.12 -3.01 -14.44
CA VAL A 65 -4.53 -3.85 -13.40
C VAL A 65 -5.53 -3.91 -12.25
N ILE A 66 -5.86 -5.13 -11.82
CA ILE A 66 -6.73 -5.37 -10.67
C ILE A 66 -5.88 -5.97 -9.56
N MET A 67 -5.88 -5.32 -8.40
CA MET A 67 -5.18 -5.79 -7.22
C MET A 67 -5.94 -6.95 -6.56
N LEU A 68 -5.20 -7.92 -6.03
CA LEU A 68 -5.77 -9.01 -5.24
C LEU A 68 -6.30 -8.50 -3.89
N LYS A 69 -7.34 -9.16 -3.36
CA LYS A 69 -7.93 -8.81 -2.07
C LYS A 69 -6.91 -9.01 -0.95
N GLY A 70 -6.77 -8.00 -0.08
CA GLY A 70 -5.86 -8.05 1.08
C GLY A 70 -4.43 -7.62 0.79
N GLU A 71 -4.08 -7.34 -0.47
CA GLU A 71 -2.77 -6.81 -0.83
C GLU A 71 -2.63 -5.31 -0.53
N ASN A 72 -1.39 -4.83 -0.46
CA ASN A 72 -1.08 -3.42 -0.27
C ASN A 72 -1.06 -2.68 -1.61
N GLY A 73 -1.97 -1.71 -1.79
CA GLY A 73 -2.13 -0.93 -3.02
C GLY A 73 -0.84 -0.25 -3.49
N LYS A 74 -0.13 0.44 -2.58
CA LYS A 74 1.11 1.14 -2.92
C LYS A 74 2.18 0.17 -3.42
N ARG A 75 2.39 -0.94 -2.71
CA ARG A 75 3.36 -1.98 -3.09
C ARG A 75 3.05 -2.59 -4.46
N VAL A 76 1.78 -2.86 -4.75
CA VAL A 76 1.33 -3.45 -6.02
C VAL A 76 1.56 -2.47 -7.17
N ILE A 77 1.20 -1.19 -6.98
CA ILE A 77 1.41 -0.14 -8.00
C ILE A 77 2.91 0.02 -8.31
N ASP A 78 3.75 0.06 -7.28
CA ASP A 78 5.20 0.19 -7.47
C ASP A 78 5.78 -1.01 -8.23
N ALA A 79 5.33 -2.23 -7.92
CA ALA A 79 5.73 -3.44 -8.64
C ALA A 79 5.26 -3.42 -10.10
N VAL A 80 4.06 -2.92 -10.38
CA VAL A 80 3.55 -2.76 -11.75
C VAL A 80 4.35 -1.74 -12.52
N LYS A 81 4.66 -0.57 -11.94
CA LYS A 81 5.51 0.45 -12.57
C LYS A 81 6.88 -0.11 -12.94
N GLN A 82 7.51 -0.84 -12.01
CA GLN A 82 8.78 -1.52 -12.28
C GLN A 82 8.66 -2.55 -13.42
N LYS A 83 7.58 -3.34 -13.43
CA LYS A 83 7.36 -4.33 -14.49
C LYS A 83 7.15 -3.67 -15.85
N ILE A 84 6.34 -2.61 -15.92
CA ILE A 84 6.11 -1.85 -17.15
C ILE A 84 7.41 -1.24 -17.68
N ALA A 85 8.24 -0.67 -16.81
CA ALA A 85 9.53 -0.11 -17.18
C ALA A 85 10.50 -1.16 -17.76
N SER A 86 10.33 -2.44 -17.41
CA SER A 86 11.15 -3.54 -17.93
C SER A 86 10.67 -4.14 -19.27
N LEU A 87 9.51 -3.70 -19.79
CA LEU A 87 8.95 -4.25 -21.03
C LEU A 87 9.57 -3.59 -22.26
N HIS A 88 9.96 -4.42 -23.23
CA HIS A 88 10.32 -3.96 -24.58
C HIS A 88 9.05 -3.88 -25.42
N LEU A 89 8.64 -2.66 -25.77
CA LEU A 89 7.47 -2.41 -26.59
C LEU A 89 7.85 -2.39 -28.08
N PRO A 90 6.98 -2.87 -28.99
CA PRO A 90 7.15 -2.70 -30.42
C PRO A 90 7.23 -1.23 -30.81
N GLU A 91 7.89 -0.92 -31.94
CA GLU A 91 7.96 0.44 -32.45
C GLU A 91 6.57 1.06 -32.63
N GLY A 92 6.43 2.32 -32.21
CA GLY A 92 5.16 3.07 -32.27
C GLY A 92 4.20 2.82 -31.10
N VAL A 93 4.46 1.84 -30.22
CA VAL A 93 3.60 1.56 -29.05
C VAL A 93 4.10 2.35 -27.84
N LYS A 94 3.23 3.16 -27.23
CA LYS A 94 3.50 3.89 -25.98
C LYS A 94 2.44 3.56 -24.93
N LEU A 95 2.88 3.14 -23.76
CA LEU A 95 2.00 2.99 -22.59
C LEU A 95 1.91 4.33 -21.87
N GLN A 96 0.68 4.83 -21.70
CA GLN A 96 0.41 6.03 -20.92
C GLN A 96 -0.53 5.68 -19.77
N PRO A 97 -0.20 6.03 -18.52
CA PRO A 97 -1.11 5.82 -17.40
C PRO A 97 -2.36 6.68 -17.59
N LEU A 98 -3.54 6.04 -17.51
CA LEU A 98 -4.83 6.74 -17.53
C LEU A 98 -5.24 7.20 -16.14
N TYR A 99 -5.01 6.35 -15.14
CA TYR A 99 -5.34 6.55 -13.75
C TYR A 99 -4.28 5.86 -12.90
N ASP A 100 -3.80 6.56 -11.86
CA ASP A 100 -2.84 6.03 -10.91
C ASP A 100 -3.32 6.35 -9.49
N GLN A 101 -3.60 5.30 -8.71
CA GLN A 101 -4.06 5.47 -7.33
C GLN A 101 -2.93 5.93 -6.41
N SER A 102 -1.65 5.79 -6.80
CA SER A 102 -0.54 6.21 -5.94
C SER A 102 -0.56 7.71 -5.65
N ASP A 103 -1.04 8.53 -6.58
CA ASP A 103 -1.03 9.99 -6.44
C ASP A 103 -1.91 10.44 -5.27
N VAL A 104 -3.07 9.80 -5.11
CA VAL A 104 -3.98 10.06 -3.99
C VAL A 104 -3.39 9.56 -2.68
N ILE A 105 -2.73 8.39 -2.69
CA ILE A 105 -2.08 7.81 -1.51
C ILE A 105 -0.94 8.72 -1.03
N ASP A 106 -0.06 9.13 -1.95
CA ASP A 106 1.13 9.92 -1.64
C ASP A 106 0.75 11.34 -1.20
N GLY A 107 -0.24 11.95 -1.85
CA GLY A 107 -0.78 13.25 -1.43
C GLY A 107 -1.37 13.20 -0.01
N THR A 108 -2.18 12.18 0.27
CA THR A 108 -2.77 11.99 1.60
C THR A 108 -1.70 11.78 2.67
N LEU A 109 -0.71 10.92 2.41
CA LEU A 109 0.38 10.63 3.34
C LEU A 109 1.21 11.87 3.64
N SER A 110 1.51 12.67 2.62
CA SER A 110 2.22 13.96 2.76
C SER A 110 1.46 14.92 3.67
N THR A 111 0.15 15.08 3.45
CA THR A 111 -0.70 15.92 4.30
C THR A 111 -0.72 15.43 5.75
N VAL A 112 -0.85 14.11 5.97
CA VAL A 112 -0.83 13.56 7.32
C VAL A 112 0.50 13.85 8.00
N ILE A 113 1.63 13.53 7.37
CA ILE A 113 2.96 13.78 7.96
C ILE A 113 3.14 15.25 8.29
N ARG A 114 2.72 16.15 7.40
CA ARG A 114 2.76 17.59 7.64
C ARG A 114 1.94 17.98 8.87
N ASN A 115 0.71 17.48 8.98
CA ASN A 115 -0.16 17.74 10.13
C ASN A 115 0.42 17.15 11.43
N LEU A 116 1.06 15.98 11.37
CA LEU A 116 1.73 15.37 12.53
C LEU A 116 2.91 16.21 13.02
N LEU A 117 3.73 16.70 12.09
CA LEU A 117 4.87 17.56 12.42
C LEU A 117 4.40 18.91 12.97
N GLU A 118 3.42 19.55 12.33
CA GLU A 118 2.84 20.81 12.81
C GLU A 118 2.21 20.63 14.20
N GLY A 119 1.43 19.57 14.42
CA GLY A 119 0.85 19.24 15.72
C GLY A 119 1.91 18.97 16.79
N PHE A 120 2.95 18.20 16.47
CA PHE A 120 4.06 17.92 17.38
C PHE A 120 4.79 19.20 17.82
N VAL A 121 5.06 20.11 16.89
CA VAL A 121 5.69 21.41 17.19
C VAL A 121 4.80 22.25 18.08
N LEU A 122 3.49 22.33 17.80
CA LEU A 122 2.54 23.09 18.60
C LEU A 122 2.44 22.54 20.03
N VAL A 123 2.32 21.22 20.19
CA VAL A 123 2.29 20.59 21.51
C VAL A 123 3.58 20.87 22.27
N THR A 124 4.74 20.70 21.63
CA THR A 124 6.04 20.97 22.26
C THR A 124 6.17 22.44 22.69
N ALA A 125 5.70 23.38 21.87
CA ALA A 125 5.70 24.81 22.21
C ALA A 125 4.82 25.11 23.43
N ILE A 126 3.63 24.52 23.49
CA ILE A 126 2.73 24.66 24.65
C ILE A 126 3.38 24.07 25.90
N LEU A 127 4.00 22.88 25.81
CA LEU A 127 4.69 22.26 26.96
C LEU A 127 5.83 23.12 27.49
N LEU A 128 6.63 23.72 26.61
CA LEU A 128 7.69 24.64 27.02
C LEU A 128 7.14 25.87 27.75
N LEU A 129 6.00 26.39 27.31
CA LEU A 129 5.36 27.57 27.90
C LEU A 129 4.76 27.24 29.27
N PHE A 130 4.07 26.11 29.41
CA PHE A 130 3.40 25.71 30.66
C PHE A 130 4.35 25.16 31.72
N LEU A 131 5.32 24.31 31.36
CA LEU A 131 6.24 23.73 32.36
C LEU A 131 7.39 24.66 32.73
N GLY A 132 7.77 25.62 31.88
CA GLY A 132 8.93 26.50 32.10
C GLY A 132 10.31 25.80 32.15
N ASN A 133 10.33 24.46 32.17
CA ASN A 133 11.51 23.62 32.24
C ASN A 133 11.71 22.84 30.93
N VAL A 134 12.71 23.25 30.16
CA VAL A 134 13.06 22.66 28.85
C VAL A 134 13.33 21.16 28.95
N ARG A 135 13.96 20.68 30.04
CA ARG A 135 14.26 19.26 30.20
C ARG A 135 13.00 18.44 30.38
N ALA A 136 12.08 18.94 31.20
CA ALA A 136 10.80 18.29 31.46
C ALA A 136 9.93 18.29 30.19
N ALA A 137 9.86 19.41 29.48
CA ALA A 137 9.12 19.51 28.21
C ALA A 137 9.66 18.55 27.13
N LEU A 138 10.99 18.43 26.97
CA LEU A 138 11.59 17.51 26.00
C LEU A 138 11.35 16.04 26.37
N LEU A 139 11.43 15.69 27.66
CA LEU A 139 11.11 14.35 28.14
C LEU A 139 9.65 13.98 27.79
N THR A 140 8.71 14.87 28.07
CA THR A 140 7.29 14.65 27.74
C THR A 140 7.06 14.59 26.23
N ALA A 141 7.66 15.49 25.45
CA ALA A 141 7.54 15.50 24.00
C ALA A 141 8.11 14.21 23.37
N SER A 142 9.14 13.61 23.96
CA SER A 142 9.72 12.34 23.51
C SER A 142 8.73 11.18 23.58
N ILE A 143 7.74 11.21 24.49
CA ILE A 143 6.75 10.15 24.63
C ILE A 143 5.89 10.00 23.37
N ILE A 144 5.66 11.09 22.62
CA ILE A 144 4.87 11.08 21.38
C ILE A 144 5.45 10.11 20.34
N PRO A 145 6.70 10.25 19.86
CA PRO A 145 7.28 9.33 18.90
C PRO A 145 7.44 7.91 19.45
N PHE A 146 7.72 7.74 20.74
CA PHE A 146 7.79 6.40 21.36
C PHE A 146 6.45 5.67 21.33
N SER A 147 5.35 6.36 21.67
CA SER A 147 3.99 5.80 21.61
C SER A 147 3.57 5.49 20.17
N MET A 148 3.90 6.36 19.21
CA MET A 148 3.68 6.08 17.79
C MET A 148 4.45 4.85 17.33
N LEU A 149 5.72 4.73 17.70
CA LEU A 149 6.55 3.57 17.37
C LEU A 149 5.95 2.28 17.92
N ALA A 150 5.51 2.29 19.19
CA ALA A 150 4.83 1.15 19.80
C ALA A 150 3.53 0.79 19.05
N SER A 151 2.74 1.78 18.64
CA SER A 151 1.54 1.57 17.83
C SER A 151 1.86 0.96 16.45
N PHE A 152 2.89 1.44 15.76
CA PHE A 152 3.35 0.85 14.49
C PHE A 152 3.83 -0.59 14.64
N ILE A 153 4.55 -0.90 15.72
CA ILE A 153 4.96 -2.27 16.04
C ILE A 153 3.73 -3.15 16.25
N GLY A 154 2.73 -2.68 17.00
CA GLY A 154 1.45 -3.37 17.20
C GLY A 154 0.71 -3.62 15.89
N MET A 155 0.55 -2.59 15.05
CA MET A 155 -0.07 -2.72 13.72
C MET A 155 0.63 -3.77 12.86
N ARG A 156 1.96 -3.79 12.87
CA ARG A 156 2.75 -4.83 12.17
C ARG A 156 2.48 -6.23 12.72
N TYR A 157 2.36 -6.38 14.04
CA TYR A 157 2.09 -7.67 14.68
C TYR A 157 0.69 -8.19 14.37
N PHE A 158 -0.32 -7.32 14.40
CA PHE A 158 -1.72 -7.68 14.10
C PHE A 158 -2.07 -7.69 12.61
N GLY A 159 -1.12 -7.39 11.74
CA GLY A 159 -1.34 -7.33 10.28
C GLY A 159 -2.27 -6.18 9.84
N ILE A 160 -2.41 -5.14 10.67
CA ILE A 160 -3.24 -3.98 10.37
C ILE A 160 -2.41 -3.01 9.52
N SER A 161 -2.98 -2.57 8.40
CA SER A 161 -2.30 -1.59 7.53
C SER A 161 -2.25 -0.20 8.17
N ALA A 162 -1.12 0.50 8.03
CA ALA A 162 -1.01 1.92 8.41
C ALA A 162 -1.64 2.81 7.31
N ASN A 163 -2.95 2.67 7.11
CA ASN A 163 -3.71 3.53 6.21
C ASN A 163 -4.22 4.78 6.95
N LEU A 164 -4.78 5.75 6.22
CA LEU A 164 -5.26 7.01 6.79
C LEU A 164 -6.27 6.81 7.94
N MET A 165 -7.20 5.86 7.82
CA MET A 165 -8.21 5.60 8.85
C MET A 165 -7.55 5.10 10.14
N ASN A 166 -6.61 4.17 10.02
CA ASN A 166 -5.92 3.59 11.15
C ASN A 166 -4.90 4.57 11.77
N LEU A 167 -4.24 5.38 10.94
CA LEU A 167 -3.31 6.41 11.40
C LEU A 167 -4.06 7.59 12.05
N GLY A 168 -5.23 7.95 11.53
CA GLY A 168 -6.12 8.96 12.12
C GLY A 168 -6.79 8.50 13.41
N ALA A 169 -6.97 7.19 13.59
CA ALA A 169 -7.46 6.62 14.85
C ALA A 169 -6.43 6.70 16.00
N ILE A 170 -5.15 6.90 15.69
CA ILE A 170 -4.11 7.16 16.68
C ILE A 170 -4.23 8.64 17.08
N ASP A 171 -5.06 8.90 18.09
CA ASP A 171 -5.26 10.26 18.61
C ASP A 171 -4.06 10.68 19.48
N PHE A 172 -3.32 11.68 19.00
CA PHE A 172 -2.20 12.28 19.71
C PHE A 172 -2.61 12.96 21.01
N GLY A 173 -3.78 13.60 21.04
CA GLY A 173 -4.26 14.32 22.21
C GLY A 173 -4.41 13.37 23.39
N MET A 174 -5.08 12.22 23.16
CA MET A 174 -5.24 11.19 24.18
C MET A 174 -3.90 10.55 24.62
N ILE A 175 -2.94 10.37 23.72
CA ILE A 175 -1.63 9.79 24.05
C ILE A 175 -0.80 10.74 24.93
N VAL A 176 -0.88 12.05 24.67
CA VAL A 176 -0.07 13.06 25.35
C VAL A 176 -0.65 13.46 26.69
N ASP A 177 -1.97 13.51 26.82
CA ASP A 177 -2.66 14.01 28.01
C ASP A 177 -2.15 13.36 29.31
N GLY A 178 -2.16 12.03 29.38
CA GLY A 178 -1.70 11.30 30.58
C GLY A 178 -0.21 11.52 30.89
N ALA A 179 0.63 11.69 29.87
CA ALA A 179 2.05 11.94 30.05
C ALA A 179 2.33 13.35 30.60
N VAL A 180 1.57 14.34 30.15
CA VAL A 180 1.67 15.73 30.61
C VAL A 180 1.23 15.83 32.06
N VAL A 181 0.06 15.29 32.39
CA VAL A 181 -0.47 15.29 33.77
C VAL A 181 0.50 14.62 34.74
N MET A 182 1.08 13.48 34.36
CA MET A 182 2.06 12.78 35.20
C MET A 182 3.36 13.58 35.38
N MET A 183 3.83 14.27 34.35
CA MET A 183 5.03 15.09 34.43
C MET A 183 4.80 16.37 35.24
N GLU A 184 3.68 17.05 35.05
CA GLU A 184 3.29 18.22 35.85
C GLU A 184 3.21 17.84 37.34
N ASN A 185 2.52 16.74 37.66
CA ASN A 185 2.44 16.25 39.03
C ASN A 185 3.82 15.88 39.60
N SER A 186 4.70 15.29 38.80
CA SER A 186 6.06 14.94 39.24
C SER A 186 6.91 16.18 39.52
N VAL A 187 6.85 17.19 38.66
CA VAL A 187 7.54 18.48 38.87
C VAL A 187 6.99 19.18 40.10
N HIS A 188 5.67 19.26 40.24
CA HIS A 188 5.02 19.92 41.37
C HIS A 188 5.37 19.26 42.71
N ARG A 189 5.38 17.92 42.77
CA ARG A 189 5.79 17.18 43.97
C ARG A 189 7.26 17.39 44.35
N LEU A 190 8.16 17.50 43.37
CA LEU A 190 9.57 17.78 43.63
C LEU A 190 9.77 19.19 44.19
N GLU A 191 9.01 20.17 43.71
CA GLU A 191 9.04 21.55 44.25
C GLU A 191 8.50 21.60 45.69
N ASP A 192 7.41 20.89 45.98
CA ASP A 192 6.82 20.81 47.33
C ASP A 192 7.75 20.12 48.34
N GLU A 193 8.46 19.06 47.94
CA GLU A 193 9.41 18.36 48.81
C GLU A 193 10.63 19.24 49.17
N HIS A 194 11.17 20.01 48.20
CA HIS A 194 12.25 20.98 48.46
C HIS A 194 11.81 22.14 49.38
N GLY A 195 10.56 22.59 49.29
CA GLY A 195 10.01 23.62 50.19
C GLY A 195 9.86 23.15 51.65
N ARG A 196 9.54 21.86 51.85
CA ARG A 196 9.36 21.27 53.19
C ARG A 196 10.68 20.96 53.91
N GLU A 197 11.72 20.61 53.17
CA GLU A 197 13.06 20.34 53.73
C GLU A 197 13.72 21.64 54.24
N SER A 198 13.59 22.74 53.49
CA SER A 198 14.08 24.08 53.88
C SER A 198 13.35 24.66 55.12
N SER A 199 12.04 24.41 55.27
CA SER A 199 11.30 24.80 56.48
C SER A 199 11.67 23.96 57.70
N ARG A 200 11.96 22.66 57.54
CA ARG A 200 12.40 21.80 58.66
C ARG A 200 13.77 22.22 59.20
N ASP A 201 14.72 22.53 58.32
CA ASP A 201 16.04 23.01 58.72
C ASP A 201 16.01 24.39 59.40
N SER A 202 15.11 25.27 58.95
CA SER A 202 14.92 26.60 59.55
C SER A 202 14.29 26.53 60.95
N VAL A 203 13.31 25.64 61.16
CA VAL A 203 12.68 25.42 62.47
C VAL A 203 13.63 24.72 63.44
N HIS A 204 14.45 23.78 62.97
CA HIS A 204 15.46 23.13 63.80
C HIS A 204 16.57 24.10 64.24
N LYS A 205 16.97 25.06 63.39
CA LYS A 205 17.90 26.14 63.78
C LYS A 205 17.30 27.15 64.78
N LEU A 206 15.98 27.34 64.79
CA LEU A 206 15.32 28.26 65.72
C LEU A 206 15.08 27.64 67.11
N LEU A 207 14.87 26.32 67.19
CA LEU A 207 14.60 25.58 68.42
C LEU A 207 15.85 25.25 69.26
N TRP A 208 17.05 25.41 68.69
CA TRP A 208 18.34 25.14 69.36
C TRP A 208 19.18 26.41 69.61
N ARG A 209 18.54 27.58 69.75
CA ARG A 209 19.18 28.81 70.27
C ARG A 209 18.71 29.14 71.66
#